data_AF-A0A0G0QUG9-F1
#
_entry.id   AF-A0A0G0QUG9-F1
#
_cell.length_a   1.000
_cell.length_b   1.000
_cell.length_c   1.000
_cell.angle_alpha   90.00
_cell.angle_beta   90.00
_cell.angle_gamma   90.00
#
_symmetry.space_group_name_H-M   'P 1'
#
loop_
_entity.id
_entity.type
_entity.pdbx_description
1 polymer ?
#
loop_
_entity_poly.entity_id
_entity_poly.type
_entity_poly.pdbx_seq_one_letter_code
_entity_poly.pdbx_strand_id
1 'polypeptide(L)'
;MNFSRESKIIGFVYLLSFVFWIYFLIVTGHSEDRLGFYLQIPLTIIPLLGGIFGLSKAGKWGGIKSAMGRAMVGLSYGLITWALGMVVWDYYIFFTEVEVPYPSLADGFFILSWPFWSYGIFELSKVTGARFGFRLKSGKLLFLAIPVLVSLISYYLLFIVARGGEIELFEGGLKLFFDLFYPIGDVVILTIIVLVYSLSRNFLGGTYKPVVTLLFLGFVFNYFTDFTFSYTTTVGIYFNGHFVDFMFTTTMFILAVAINSFDPDLRKK
;
A
#
# COMPACT_ATOMS: atom_id res chain seq x y z
N MET A 1 13.14 16.06 -7.35
CA MET A 1 13.56 14.68 -7.02
C MET A 1 14.03 14.05 -8.32
N ASN A 2 15.26 13.55 -8.40
CA ASN A 2 15.74 12.86 -9.60
C ASN A 2 15.20 11.42 -9.59
N PHE A 3 14.55 11.00 -10.68
CA PHE A 3 14.02 9.63 -10.79
C PHE A 3 15.11 8.66 -11.24
N SER A 4 15.21 7.53 -10.52
CA SER A 4 16.04 6.40 -10.92
C SER A 4 15.54 5.78 -12.24
N ARG A 5 16.41 5.03 -12.93
CA ARG A 5 16.01 4.31 -14.16
C ARG A 5 14.82 3.39 -13.89
N GLU A 6 14.83 2.73 -12.73
CA GLU A 6 13.77 1.84 -12.27
C GLU A 6 12.46 2.60 -12.06
N SER A 7 12.49 3.76 -11.42
CA SER A 7 11.30 4.61 -11.24
C SER A 7 10.72 5.08 -12.57
N LYS A 8 11.56 5.33 -13.59
CA LYS A 8 11.10 5.70 -14.95
C LYS A 8 10.41 4.52 -15.65
N ILE A 9 10.92 3.30 -15.49
CA ILE A 9 10.28 2.08 -16.02
C ILE A 9 8.90 1.90 -15.38
N ILE A 10 8.82 2.00 -14.06
CA ILE A 10 7.55 1.91 -13.32
C ILE A 10 6.58 3.01 -13.77
N GLY A 11 7.07 4.25 -13.94
CA GLY A 11 6.27 5.36 -14.46
C GLY A 11 5.75 5.16 -15.88
N PHE A 12 6.54 4.52 -16.75
CA PHE A 12 6.09 4.16 -18.09
C PHE A 12 4.97 3.12 -18.07
N VAL A 13 5.10 2.06 -17.25
CA VAL A 13 4.05 1.05 -17.07
C VAL A 13 2.77 1.70 -16.51
N TYR A 14 2.90 2.57 -15.52
CA TYR A 14 1.77 3.31 -14.96
C TYR A 14 1.11 4.23 -15.99
N LEU A 15 1.88 4.92 -16.84
CA LEU A 15 1.33 5.76 -17.90
C LEU A 15 0.52 4.93 -18.91
N LEU A 16 1.03 3.76 -19.32
CA LEU A 16 0.27 2.84 -20.19
C LEU A 16 -1.02 2.37 -19.51
N SER A 17 -0.95 2.05 -18.22
CA SER A 17 -2.11 1.62 -17.42
C SER A 17 -3.16 2.73 -17.31
N PHE A 18 -2.73 3.97 -17.11
CA PHE A 18 -3.60 5.15 -17.09
C PHE A 18 -4.29 5.38 -18.45
N VAL A 19 -3.53 5.32 -19.55
CA VAL A 19 -4.09 5.45 -20.89
C VAL A 19 -5.11 4.34 -21.17
N PHE A 20 -4.80 3.11 -20.76
CA PHE A 20 -5.71 1.98 -20.91
C PHE A 20 -6.98 2.13 -20.06
N TRP A 21 -6.86 2.66 -18.84
CA TRP A 21 -8.01 2.97 -17.99
C TRP A 21 -8.91 4.06 -18.60
N ILE A 22 -8.34 5.13 -19.16
CA ILE A 22 -9.11 6.15 -19.89
C ILE A 22 -9.80 5.56 -21.11
N TYR A 23 -9.11 4.69 -21.87
CA TYR A 23 -9.72 3.98 -22.99
C TYR A 23 -10.90 3.12 -22.54
N PHE A 24 -10.75 2.36 -21.45
CA PHE A 24 -11.82 1.58 -20.85
C PHE A 24 -13.04 2.44 -20.51
N LEU A 25 -12.85 3.60 -19.85
CA LEU A 25 -13.93 4.52 -19.54
C LEU A 25 -14.68 5.02 -20.78
N ILE A 26 -13.96 5.36 -21.84
CA ILE A 26 -14.57 5.87 -23.09
C ILE A 26 -15.40 4.78 -23.78
N VAL A 27 -14.92 3.54 -23.79
CA VAL A 27 -15.57 2.43 -24.51
C VAL A 27 -16.77 1.86 -23.73
N THR A 28 -16.65 1.75 -22.41
CA THR A 28 -17.64 1.06 -21.58
C THR A 28 -18.57 2.01 -20.83
N GLY A 29 -18.22 3.29 -20.73
CA GLY A 29 -18.97 4.22 -19.88
C GLY A 29 -18.87 3.91 -18.39
N HIS A 30 -17.79 3.24 -17.97
CA HIS A 30 -17.57 2.77 -16.58
C HIS A 30 -18.62 1.74 -16.12
N SER A 31 -18.98 0.81 -17.01
CA SER A 31 -19.81 -0.34 -16.68
C SER A 31 -18.98 -1.61 -16.49
N GLU A 32 -19.58 -2.62 -15.90
CA GLU A 32 -19.01 -3.97 -15.88
C GLU A 32 -18.78 -4.47 -17.31
N ASP A 33 -17.55 -4.87 -17.61
CA ASP A 33 -17.13 -5.38 -18.92
C ASP A 33 -15.87 -6.23 -18.77
N ARG A 34 -15.69 -7.22 -19.65
CA ARG A 34 -14.51 -8.12 -19.64
C ARG A 34 -13.19 -7.38 -19.85
N LEU A 35 -13.20 -6.22 -20.51
CA LEU A 35 -12.03 -5.36 -20.62
C LEU A 35 -11.48 -4.93 -19.26
N GLY A 36 -12.35 -4.83 -18.25
CA GLY A 36 -11.97 -4.49 -16.88
C GLY A 36 -11.06 -5.51 -16.20
N PHE A 37 -11.04 -6.77 -16.68
CA PHE A 37 -10.15 -7.81 -16.13
C PHE A 37 -8.70 -7.50 -16.47
N TYR A 38 -8.43 -6.93 -17.64
CA TYR A 38 -7.08 -6.55 -18.04
C TYR A 38 -6.53 -5.35 -17.26
N LEU A 39 -7.40 -4.57 -16.60
CA LEU A 39 -6.99 -3.50 -15.68
C LEU A 39 -6.42 -4.04 -14.36
N GLN A 40 -6.58 -5.34 -14.07
CA GLN A 40 -5.96 -6.00 -12.91
C GLN A 40 -4.48 -6.34 -13.16
N ILE A 41 -4.06 -6.55 -14.42
CA ILE A 41 -2.68 -6.91 -14.76
C ILE A 41 -1.65 -5.87 -14.27
N PRO A 42 -1.87 -4.54 -14.42
CA PRO A 42 -1.01 -3.53 -13.81
C PRO A 42 -0.84 -3.64 -12.30
N LEU A 43 -1.87 -4.10 -11.57
CA LEU A 43 -1.83 -4.32 -10.12
C LEU A 43 -0.93 -5.50 -9.74
N THR A 44 -0.65 -6.42 -10.66
CA THR A 44 0.40 -7.42 -10.50
C THR A 44 1.77 -6.82 -10.84
N ILE A 45 1.91 -6.20 -12.02
CA ILE A 45 3.21 -5.82 -12.58
C ILE A 45 3.90 -4.70 -11.79
N ILE A 46 3.18 -3.61 -11.47
CA ILE A 46 3.76 -2.43 -10.83
C ILE A 46 4.36 -2.77 -9.45
N PRO A 47 3.62 -3.38 -8.51
CA PRO A 47 4.19 -3.70 -7.20
C PRO A 47 5.27 -4.79 -7.31
N LEU A 48 5.17 -5.75 -8.23
CA LEU A 48 6.22 -6.75 -8.43
C LEU A 48 7.55 -6.11 -8.87
N LEU A 49 7.52 -5.25 -9.90
CA LEU A 49 8.70 -4.48 -10.33
C LEU A 49 9.22 -3.59 -9.21
N GLY A 50 8.32 -2.87 -8.54
CA GLY A 50 8.65 -1.99 -7.42
C GLY A 50 9.38 -2.73 -6.29
N GLY A 51 8.86 -3.89 -5.91
CA GLY A 51 9.43 -4.75 -4.89
C GLY A 51 10.80 -5.30 -5.28
N ILE A 52 10.94 -5.89 -6.47
CA ILE A 52 12.20 -6.46 -6.97
C ILE A 52 13.30 -5.39 -7.06
N PHE A 53 12.99 -4.24 -7.67
CA PHE A 53 13.95 -3.14 -7.76
C PHE A 53 14.31 -2.58 -6.38
N GLY A 54 13.32 -2.51 -5.46
CA GLY A 54 13.55 -2.10 -4.08
C GLY A 54 14.48 -3.04 -3.31
N LEU A 55 14.44 -4.36 -3.56
CA LEU A 55 15.38 -5.32 -2.96
C LEU A 55 16.82 -5.05 -3.45
N SER A 56 16.99 -4.65 -4.71
CA SER A 56 18.29 -4.22 -5.23
C SER A 56 18.78 -2.95 -4.53
N LYS A 57 17.89 -1.98 -4.24
CA LYS A 57 18.24 -0.79 -3.46
C LYS A 57 18.60 -1.15 -2.01
N ALA A 58 17.92 -2.12 -1.41
CA ALA A 58 18.25 -2.62 -0.08
C ALA A 58 19.69 -3.12 0.00
N GLY A 59 20.17 -3.84 -1.03
CA GLY A 59 21.56 -4.28 -1.14
C GLY A 59 22.57 -3.12 -1.09
N LYS A 60 22.30 -2.02 -1.82
CA LYS A 60 23.14 -0.81 -1.81
C LYS A 60 23.23 -0.14 -0.43
N TRP A 61 22.18 -0.28 0.38
CA TRP A 61 22.16 0.21 1.75
C TRP A 61 22.82 -0.73 2.77
N GLY A 62 23.44 -1.83 2.35
CA GLY A 62 24.05 -2.83 3.24
C GLY A 62 23.10 -3.97 3.63
N GLY A 63 21.97 -4.11 2.94
CA GLY A 63 21.01 -5.20 3.10
C GLY A 63 20.47 -5.33 4.53
N ILE A 64 20.25 -6.57 4.97
CA ILE A 64 19.69 -6.84 6.32
C ILE A 64 20.60 -6.38 7.48
N LYS A 65 21.87 -6.09 7.21
CA LYS A 65 22.83 -5.65 8.24
C LYS A 65 22.60 -4.19 8.65
N SER A 66 21.98 -3.37 7.79
CA SER A 66 21.67 -1.97 8.11
C SER A 66 20.17 -1.76 8.35
N ALA A 67 19.82 -0.78 9.19
CA ALA A 67 18.42 -0.44 9.42
C ALA A 67 17.72 0.06 8.15
N MET A 68 18.42 0.83 7.31
CA MET A 68 17.87 1.29 6.03
C MET A 68 17.64 0.13 5.05
N GLY A 69 18.59 -0.81 4.95
CA GLY A 69 18.44 -1.98 4.11
C GLY A 69 17.31 -2.90 4.60
N ARG A 70 17.15 -3.10 5.92
CA ARG A 70 15.98 -3.82 6.47
C ARG A 70 14.66 -3.11 6.19
N ALA A 71 14.63 -1.78 6.26
CA ALA A 71 13.45 -0.99 5.90
C ALA A 71 13.03 -1.25 4.44
N MET A 72 14.00 -1.20 3.53
CA MET A 72 13.77 -1.48 2.10
C MET A 72 13.35 -2.93 1.86
N VAL A 73 13.97 -3.90 2.55
CA VAL A 73 13.55 -5.31 2.48
C VAL A 73 12.09 -5.49 2.88
N GLY A 74 11.68 -4.94 4.03
CA GLY A 74 10.30 -5.03 4.51
C GLY A 74 9.32 -4.38 3.53
N LEU A 75 9.60 -3.14 3.10
CA LEU A 75 8.74 -2.44 2.15
C LEU A 75 8.62 -3.17 0.80
N SER A 76 9.72 -3.70 0.29
CA SER A 76 9.76 -4.48 -0.94
C SER A 76 8.99 -5.80 -0.85
N TYR A 77 9.14 -6.56 0.24
CA TYR A 77 8.38 -7.79 0.42
C TYR A 77 6.88 -7.52 0.58
N GLY A 78 6.50 -6.38 1.15
CA GLY A 78 5.10 -5.98 1.16
C GLY A 78 4.54 -5.79 -0.25
N LEU A 79 5.27 -5.12 -1.15
CA LEU A 79 4.85 -5.03 -2.56
C LEU A 79 4.83 -6.39 -3.28
N ILE A 80 5.82 -7.25 -3.03
CA ILE A 80 5.89 -8.57 -3.69
C ILE A 80 4.72 -9.45 -3.24
N THR A 81 4.41 -9.48 -1.94
CA THR A 81 3.27 -10.27 -1.43
C THR A 81 1.94 -9.76 -1.96
N TRP A 82 1.78 -8.44 -2.07
CA TRP A 82 0.60 -7.86 -2.72
C TRP A 82 0.48 -8.32 -4.18
N ALA A 83 1.58 -8.25 -4.94
CA ALA A 83 1.62 -8.72 -6.31
C ALA A 83 1.30 -10.23 -6.44
N LEU A 84 1.74 -11.06 -5.50
CA LEU A 84 1.40 -12.49 -5.48
C LEU A 84 -0.10 -12.71 -5.21
N GLY A 85 -0.73 -11.89 -4.37
CA GLY A 85 -2.19 -11.90 -4.21
C GLY A 85 -2.89 -11.58 -5.53
N MET A 86 -2.40 -10.57 -6.27
CA MET A 86 -2.94 -10.24 -7.59
C MET A 86 -2.70 -11.33 -8.63
N VAL A 87 -1.58 -12.08 -8.59
CA VAL A 87 -1.40 -13.26 -9.46
C VAL A 87 -2.49 -14.30 -9.21
N VAL A 88 -2.87 -14.52 -7.95
CA VAL A 88 -3.94 -15.46 -7.59
C VAL A 88 -5.32 -14.88 -7.98
N TRP A 89 -5.55 -13.59 -7.79
CA TRP A 89 -6.75 -12.90 -8.26
C TRP A 89 -6.92 -13.01 -9.78
N ASP A 90 -5.86 -12.70 -10.53
CA ASP A 90 -5.79 -12.82 -11.98
C ASP A 90 -6.04 -14.26 -12.42
N TYR A 91 -5.58 -15.26 -11.65
CA TYR A 91 -5.88 -16.65 -11.92
C TYR A 91 -7.40 -16.93 -11.88
N TYR A 92 -8.11 -16.45 -10.86
CA TYR A 92 -9.56 -16.60 -10.78
C TYR A 92 -10.27 -15.94 -11.96
N ILE A 93 -9.97 -14.67 -12.27
CA ILE A 93 -10.72 -13.92 -13.29
C ILE A 93 -10.46 -14.41 -14.73
N PHE A 94 -9.26 -14.93 -15.04
CA PHE A 94 -8.90 -15.32 -16.40
C PHE A 94 -9.04 -16.82 -16.68
N PHE A 95 -8.87 -17.67 -15.67
CA PHE A 95 -8.78 -19.12 -15.86
C PHE A 95 -9.87 -19.90 -15.13
N THR A 96 -10.73 -19.24 -14.36
CA THR A 96 -11.87 -19.87 -13.70
C THR A 96 -13.18 -19.22 -14.12
N GLU A 97 -14.28 -19.95 -13.98
CA GLU A 97 -15.64 -19.44 -14.24
C GLU A 97 -16.36 -19.03 -12.96
N VAL A 98 -15.65 -18.96 -11.83
CA VAL A 98 -16.20 -18.59 -10.52
C VAL A 98 -15.81 -17.16 -10.19
N GLU A 99 -16.73 -16.45 -9.54
CA GLU A 99 -16.37 -15.18 -8.88
C GLU A 99 -15.28 -15.43 -7.85
N VAL A 100 -14.41 -14.43 -7.63
CA VAL A 100 -13.33 -14.55 -6.65
C VAL A 100 -13.96 -14.74 -5.27
N PRO A 101 -13.75 -15.90 -4.60
CA PRO A 101 -14.42 -16.19 -3.34
C PRO A 101 -13.88 -15.29 -2.22
N TYR A 102 -14.67 -15.02 -1.19
CA TYR A 102 -14.19 -14.32 0.00
C TYR A 102 -14.39 -15.16 1.27
N PRO A 103 -13.34 -15.44 2.06
CA PRO A 103 -11.91 -15.23 1.76
C PRO A 103 -11.37 -16.17 0.66
N SER A 104 -10.47 -15.67 -0.19
CA SER A 104 -9.75 -16.42 -1.23
C SER A 104 -8.31 -16.77 -0.82
N LEU A 105 -7.64 -17.54 -1.68
CA LEU A 105 -6.19 -17.72 -1.60
C LEU A 105 -5.43 -16.40 -1.86
N ALA A 106 -5.99 -15.46 -2.62
CA ALA A 106 -5.38 -14.15 -2.86
C ALA A 106 -5.31 -13.34 -1.56
N ASP A 107 -6.37 -13.37 -0.74
CA ASP A 107 -6.42 -12.72 0.58
C ASP A 107 -5.28 -13.17 1.48
N GLY A 108 -4.93 -14.47 1.44
CA GLY A 108 -3.79 -15.01 2.18
C GLY A 108 -2.45 -14.35 1.82
N PHE A 109 -2.25 -13.92 0.58
CA PHE A 109 -1.05 -13.17 0.17
C PHE A 109 -1.17 -11.68 0.46
N PHE A 110 -2.34 -11.07 0.27
CA PHE A 110 -2.56 -9.66 0.58
C PHE A 110 -2.26 -9.32 2.04
N ILE A 111 -2.76 -10.14 2.98
CA ILE A 111 -2.54 -9.87 4.41
C ILE A 111 -1.07 -9.95 4.83
N LEU A 112 -0.22 -10.66 4.08
CA LEU A 112 1.23 -10.70 4.35
C LEU A 112 1.89 -9.36 4.07
N SER A 113 1.29 -8.51 3.22
CA SER A 113 1.85 -7.19 2.93
C SER A 113 1.87 -6.30 4.17
N TRP A 114 0.89 -6.43 5.06
CA TRP A 114 0.76 -5.60 6.25
C TRP A 114 1.89 -5.75 7.27
N PRO A 115 2.26 -6.97 7.73
CA PRO A 115 3.40 -7.14 8.62
C PRO A 115 4.71 -6.73 7.94
N PHE A 116 4.90 -6.99 6.64
CA PHE A 116 6.11 -6.57 5.92
C PHE A 116 6.23 -5.06 5.79
N TRP A 117 5.16 -4.36 5.39
CA TRP A 117 5.13 -2.90 5.34
C TRP A 117 5.32 -2.29 6.72
N SER A 118 4.60 -2.78 7.73
CA SER A 118 4.73 -2.31 9.13
C SER A 118 6.17 -2.45 9.63
N TYR A 119 6.80 -3.60 9.38
CA TYR A 119 8.20 -3.84 9.71
C TYR A 119 9.14 -2.88 8.96
N GLY A 120 8.91 -2.70 7.65
CA GLY A 120 9.70 -1.79 6.82
C GLY A 120 9.65 -0.34 7.32
N ILE A 121 8.46 0.17 7.62
CA ILE A 121 8.25 1.52 8.16
C ILE A 121 8.88 1.65 9.56
N PHE A 122 8.75 0.61 10.40
CA PHE A 122 9.37 0.59 11.71
C PHE A 122 10.91 0.67 11.63
N GLU A 123 11.55 -0.09 10.74
CA GLU A 123 13.00 0.01 10.53
C GLU A 123 13.40 1.39 9.97
N LEU A 124 12.57 1.98 9.10
CA LEU A 124 12.77 3.35 8.60
C LEU A 124 12.75 4.38 9.74
N SER A 125 11.92 4.18 10.77
CA SER A 125 11.87 5.06 11.96
C SER A 125 13.24 5.17 12.68
N LYS A 126 14.06 4.12 12.60
CA LYS A 126 15.37 4.05 13.29
C LYS A 126 16.42 4.93 12.62
N VAL A 127 16.27 5.24 11.33
CA VAL A 127 17.23 6.04 10.54
C VAL A 127 16.75 7.47 10.25
N THR A 128 15.47 7.76 10.47
CA THR A 128 14.85 9.07 10.20
C THR A 128 14.86 10.01 11.41
N GLY A 129 15.48 9.61 12.51
CA GLY A 129 15.61 10.43 13.72
C GLY A 129 14.33 10.50 14.55
N ALA A 130 13.32 9.67 14.26
CA ALA A 130 12.05 9.65 15.01
C ALA A 130 12.27 9.47 16.53
N ARG A 131 13.27 8.68 16.93
CA ARG A 131 13.70 8.51 18.34
C ARG A 131 14.03 9.81 19.06
N PHE A 132 14.51 10.83 18.34
CA PHE A 132 14.78 12.14 18.92
C PHE A 132 13.50 12.96 19.12
N GLY A 133 12.52 12.83 18.22
CA GLY A 133 11.19 13.43 18.38
C GLY A 133 10.51 12.99 19.68
N PHE A 134 10.64 11.72 20.04
CA PHE A 134 10.12 11.15 21.30
C PHE A 134 10.67 11.76 22.59
N ARG A 135 11.83 12.42 22.56
CA ARG A 135 12.42 13.05 23.74
C ARG A 135 11.69 14.34 24.15
N LEU A 136 10.96 14.94 23.21
CA LEU A 136 10.22 16.18 23.43
C LEU A 136 8.83 15.89 24.00
N LYS A 137 8.31 16.80 24.84
CA LYS A 137 6.93 16.71 25.35
C LYS A 137 5.90 16.62 24.22
N SER A 138 6.10 17.38 23.14
CA SER A 138 5.25 17.33 21.94
C SER A 138 5.30 15.98 21.23
N GLY A 139 6.47 15.33 21.16
CA GLY A 139 6.58 14.00 20.56
C GLY A 139 5.86 12.91 21.36
N LYS A 140 5.91 12.98 22.70
CA LYS A 140 5.14 12.08 23.58
C LYS A 140 3.63 12.29 23.41
N LEU A 141 3.18 13.54 23.29
CA LEU A 141 1.78 13.85 23.04
C LEU A 141 1.32 13.28 21.69
N LEU A 142 2.10 13.48 20.62
CA LEU A 142 1.81 12.91 19.30
C LEU A 142 1.76 11.39 19.32
N PHE A 143 2.66 10.73 20.06
CA PHE A 143 2.65 9.28 20.21
C PHE A 143 1.37 8.73 20.85
N LEU A 144 0.74 9.49 21.76
CA LEU A 144 -0.53 9.11 22.37
C LEU A 144 -1.72 9.52 21.49
N ALA A 145 -1.68 10.73 20.92
CA ALA A 145 -2.80 11.31 20.19
C ALA A 145 -3.02 10.63 18.82
N ILE A 146 -1.96 10.34 18.06
CA ILE A 146 -2.09 9.80 16.71
C ILE A 146 -2.79 8.44 16.69
N PRO A 147 -2.39 7.42 17.49
CA PRO A 147 -3.10 6.14 17.50
C PRO A 147 -4.57 6.28 17.87
N VAL A 148 -4.91 7.14 18.83
CA VAL A 148 -6.30 7.39 19.25
C VAL A 148 -7.09 8.03 18.12
N LEU A 149 -6.57 9.11 17.52
CA LEU A 149 -7.24 9.83 16.44
C LEU A 149 -7.42 8.95 15.20
N VAL A 150 -6.37 8.22 14.79
CA VAL A 150 -6.46 7.29 13.67
C VAL A 150 -7.49 6.20 13.99
N SER A 151 -7.46 5.60 15.17
CA SER A 151 -8.44 4.56 15.54
C SER A 151 -9.88 5.08 15.54
N LEU A 152 -10.14 6.30 16.03
CA LEU A 152 -11.49 6.90 16.03
C LEU A 152 -11.97 7.21 14.60
N ILE A 153 -11.11 7.82 13.79
CA ILE A 153 -11.43 8.13 12.38
C ILE A 153 -11.67 6.83 11.61
N SER A 154 -10.81 5.82 11.81
CA SER A 154 -10.92 4.55 11.12
C SER A 154 -12.09 3.69 11.62
N TYR A 155 -12.46 3.77 12.89
CA TYR A 155 -13.71 3.19 13.36
C TYR A 155 -14.90 3.79 12.61
N TYR A 156 -14.97 5.12 12.48
CA TYR A 156 -16.05 5.74 11.72
C TYR A 156 -16.00 5.36 10.23
N LEU A 157 -14.85 5.49 9.57
CA LEU A 157 -14.75 5.25 8.14
C LEU A 157 -14.84 3.76 7.78
N LEU A 158 -13.98 2.91 8.34
CA LEU A 158 -13.88 1.51 7.92
C LEU A 158 -14.98 0.63 8.50
N PHE A 159 -15.51 0.96 9.69
CA PHE A 159 -16.55 0.15 10.31
C PHE A 159 -17.95 0.73 10.09
N ILE A 160 -18.20 1.99 10.46
CA ILE A 160 -19.55 2.57 10.31
C ILE A 160 -19.90 2.83 8.85
N VAL A 161 -19.04 3.54 8.11
CA VAL A 161 -19.36 3.95 6.74
C VAL A 161 -19.13 2.82 5.73
N ALA A 162 -17.94 2.21 5.72
CA ALA A 162 -17.58 1.24 4.70
C ALA A 162 -18.30 -0.11 4.86
N ARG A 163 -18.77 -0.46 6.07
CA ARG A 163 -19.39 -1.76 6.38
C ARG A 163 -20.77 -1.66 7.01
N GLY A 164 -21.36 -0.46 7.08
CA GLY A 164 -22.69 -0.27 7.66
C GLY A 164 -22.79 -0.43 9.18
N GLY A 165 -21.67 -0.61 9.89
CA GLY A 165 -21.66 -0.74 11.36
C GLY A 165 -22.09 -2.11 11.88
N GLU A 166 -22.14 -3.14 11.05
CA GLU A 166 -22.51 -4.50 11.43
C GLU A 166 -21.28 -5.44 11.41
N ILE A 167 -21.22 -6.39 12.35
CA ILE A 167 -20.25 -7.49 12.34
C ILE A 167 -21.01 -8.80 12.37
N GLU A 168 -20.86 -9.59 11.30
CA GLU A 168 -21.45 -10.91 11.21
C GLU A 168 -20.59 -11.93 11.96
N LEU A 169 -20.85 -12.08 13.26
CA LEU A 169 -20.10 -12.97 14.13
C LEU A 169 -20.32 -14.47 13.85
N PHE A 170 -21.32 -14.83 13.04
CA PHE A 170 -21.79 -16.21 12.86
C PHE A 170 -21.50 -16.83 11.47
N GLU A 171 -20.85 -16.10 10.56
CA GLU A 171 -20.58 -16.59 9.19
C GLU A 171 -19.28 -17.42 9.05
N GLY A 172 -18.60 -17.70 10.15
CA GLY A 172 -17.43 -18.57 10.20
C GLY A 172 -16.13 -17.86 10.58
N GLY A 173 -15.27 -18.57 11.32
CA GLY A 173 -14.07 -17.96 11.93
C GLY A 173 -13.05 -17.41 10.93
N LEU A 174 -12.98 -17.98 9.71
CA LEU A 174 -12.04 -17.51 8.69
C LEU A 174 -12.48 -16.18 8.09
N LYS A 175 -13.77 -16.03 7.75
CA LYS A 175 -14.33 -14.76 7.26
C LYS A 175 -14.16 -13.67 8.32
N LEU A 176 -14.56 -13.94 9.57
CA LEU A 176 -14.38 -13.01 10.68
C LEU A 176 -12.92 -12.58 10.88
N PHE A 177 -11.96 -13.50 10.70
CA PHE A 177 -10.54 -13.17 10.79
C PHE A 177 -10.14 -12.12 9.74
N PHE A 178 -10.47 -12.33 8.46
CA PHE A 178 -10.14 -11.38 7.40
C PHE A 178 -10.92 -10.07 7.54
N ASP A 179 -12.20 -10.16 7.90
CA ASP A 179 -13.02 -8.98 8.20
C ASP A 179 -12.35 -8.11 9.25
N LEU A 180 -11.77 -8.67 10.31
CA LEU A 180 -11.05 -7.88 11.32
C LEU A 180 -9.64 -7.48 10.87
N PHE A 181 -8.93 -8.35 10.16
CA PHE A 181 -7.52 -8.14 9.81
C PHE A 181 -7.32 -6.92 8.91
N TYR A 182 -8.10 -6.79 7.84
CA TYR A 182 -7.97 -5.67 6.89
C TYR A 182 -8.03 -4.30 7.58
N PRO A 183 -9.11 -3.94 8.32
CA PRO A 183 -9.23 -2.62 8.92
C PRO A 183 -8.25 -2.41 10.08
N ILE A 184 -7.96 -3.45 10.88
CA ILE A 184 -6.95 -3.34 11.95
C ILE A 184 -5.57 -3.10 11.34
N GLY A 185 -5.25 -3.82 10.28
CA GLY A 185 -4.03 -3.67 9.54
C GLY A 185 -3.85 -2.23 9.02
N ASP A 186 -4.90 -1.69 8.39
CA ASP A 186 -4.91 -0.32 7.88
C ASP A 186 -4.66 0.72 8.96
N VAL A 187 -5.32 0.56 10.11
CA VAL A 187 -5.11 1.40 11.29
C VAL A 187 -3.66 1.33 11.77
N VAL A 188 -3.07 0.13 11.82
CA VAL A 188 -1.68 -0.07 12.26
C VAL A 188 -0.71 0.62 11.31
N ILE A 189 -0.82 0.37 10.00
CA ILE A 189 0.06 0.97 9.00
C ILE A 189 -0.06 2.50 9.02
N LEU A 190 -1.29 3.02 8.98
CA LEU A 190 -1.56 4.45 8.97
C LEU A 190 -1.01 5.11 10.24
N THR A 191 -1.20 4.49 11.40
CA THR A 191 -0.66 4.97 12.68
C THR A 191 0.87 5.03 12.64
N ILE A 192 1.54 3.95 12.22
CA ILE A 192 3.01 3.89 12.21
C ILE A 192 3.57 4.93 11.22
N ILE A 193 3.01 5.03 10.01
CA ILE A 193 3.54 5.97 9.00
C ILE A 193 3.31 7.44 9.40
N VAL A 194 2.15 7.77 9.99
CA VAL A 194 1.87 9.12 10.50
C VAL A 194 2.82 9.46 11.65
N LEU A 195 3.08 8.51 12.56
CA LEU A 195 4.05 8.70 13.64
C LEU A 195 5.47 8.89 13.12
N VAL A 196 5.93 8.02 12.21
CA VAL A 196 7.25 8.14 11.61
C VAL A 196 7.39 9.47 10.89
N TYR A 197 6.40 9.88 10.10
CA TYR A 197 6.43 11.16 9.41
C TYR A 197 6.49 12.36 10.38
N SER A 198 5.64 12.34 11.41
CA SER A 198 5.48 13.46 12.35
C SER A 198 6.63 13.61 13.35
N LEU A 199 7.24 12.50 13.77
CA LEU A 199 8.31 12.49 14.77
C LEU A 199 9.71 12.60 14.18
N SER A 200 9.85 12.34 12.88
CA SER A 200 11.14 12.42 12.21
C SER A 200 11.69 13.83 12.16
N ARG A 201 12.97 13.96 12.52
CA ARG A 201 13.71 15.22 12.55
C ARG A 201 14.85 15.07 11.56
N ASN A 202 14.84 15.88 10.49
CA ASN A 202 15.87 15.88 9.45
C ASN A 202 16.09 14.51 8.79
N PHE A 203 15.07 13.98 8.10
CA PHE A 203 15.10 12.71 7.33
C PHE A 203 16.43 12.51 6.57
N LEU A 204 17.38 11.79 7.16
CA LEU A 204 18.75 11.59 6.64
C LEU A 204 19.45 12.90 6.24
N GLY A 205 19.41 13.92 7.10
CA GLY A 205 19.96 15.26 6.80
C GLY A 205 19.06 16.13 5.94
N GLY A 206 17.78 15.76 5.79
CA GLY A 206 16.78 16.49 5.00
C GLY A 206 16.70 16.04 3.53
N THR A 207 17.73 15.36 3.02
CA THR A 207 17.82 14.91 1.63
C THR A 207 16.68 13.99 1.20
N TYR A 208 16.23 13.10 2.09
CA TYR A 208 15.17 12.11 1.77
C TYR A 208 13.78 12.55 2.23
N LYS A 209 13.62 13.80 2.66
CA LYS A 209 12.30 14.34 3.06
C LYS A 209 11.25 14.19 1.95
N PRO A 210 11.52 14.49 0.66
CA PRO A 210 10.53 14.29 -0.40
C PRO A 210 10.16 12.82 -0.57
N VAL A 211 11.13 11.90 -0.46
CA VAL A 211 10.90 10.46 -0.62
C VAL A 211 10.04 9.91 0.52
N VAL A 212 10.34 10.29 1.76
CA VAL A 212 9.53 9.89 2.92
C VAL A 212 8.13 10.52 2.88
N THR A 213 8.01 11.75 2.37
CA THR A 213 6.69 12.37 2.14
C THR A 213 5.89 11.60 1.10
N LEU A 214 6.53 11.18 -0.01
CA LEU A 214 5.88 10.37 -1.03
C LEU A 214 5.43 9.00 -0.47
N LEU A 215 6.27 8.36 0.36
CA LEU A 215 5.92 7.11 1.03
C LEU A 215 4.72 7.30 1.99
N PHE A 216 4.73 8.38 2.77
CA PHE A 216 3.62 8.75 3.65
C PHE A 216 2.32 8.95 2.87
N LEU A 217 2.36 9.75 1.80
CA LEU A 217 1.20 9.97 0.93
C LEU A 217 0.72 8.67 0.29
N GLY A 218 1.63 7.77 -0.10
CA GLY A 218 1.28 6.47 -0.66
C GLY A 218 0.47 5.60 0.31
N PHE A 219 0.87 5.52 1.58
CA PHE A 219 0.11 4.75 2.58
C PHE A 219 -1.18 5.43 3.03
N VAL A 220 -1.22 6.77 3.07
CA VAL A 220 -2.48 7.50 3.28
C VAL A 220 -3.44 7.24 2.12
N PHE A 221 -2.94 7.25 0.88
CA PHE A 221 -3.74 6.94 -0.29
C PHE A 221 -4.19 5.47 -0.27
N ASN A 222 -3.32 4.52 0.10
CA ASN A 222 -3.70 3.12 0.30
C ASN A 222 -4.89 2.97 1.26
N TYR A 223 -4.83 3.63 2.42
CA TYR A 223 -5.92 3.61 3.41
C TYR A 223 -7.26 4.06 2.81
N PHE A 224 -7.27 5.12 2.00
CA PHE A 224 -8.49 5.58 1.34
C PHE A 224 -8.94 4.66 0.20
N THR A 225 -8.00 4.02 -0.49
CA THR A 225 -8.30 3.00 -1.50
C THR A 225 -8.95 1.78 -0.86
N ASP A 226 -8.41 1.26 0.24
CA ASP A 226 -8.98 0.13 1.00
C ASP A 226 -10.36 0.48 1.57
N PHE A 227 -10.53 1.68 2.13
CA PHE A 227 -11.85 2.20 2.52
C PHE A 227 -12.84 2.21 1.34
N THR A 228 -12.42 2.74 0.19
CA THR A 228 -13.28 2.84 -0.99
C THR A 228 -13.66 1.46 -1.50
N PHE A 229 -12.71 0.52 -1.53
CA PHE A 229 -12.94 -0.87 -1.93
C PHE A 229 -13.95 -1.55 -1.02
N SER A 230 -13.71 -1.49 0.31
CA SER A 230 -14.63 -2.06 1.31
C SER A 230 -16.03 -1.47 1.18
N TYR A 231 -16.15 -0.16 0.97
CA TYR A 231 -17.44 0.50 0.78
C TYR A 231 -18.12 0.01 -0.51
N THR A 232 -17.43 0.03 -1.65
CA THR A 232 -18.01 -0.37 -2.95
C THR A 232 -18.43 -1.84 -2.99
N THR A 233 -17.69 -2.71 -2.30
CA THR A 233 -18.02 -4.13 -2.17
C THR A 233 -19.24 -4.31 -1.26
N THR A 234 -19.29 -3.62 -0.13
CA THR A 234 -20.42 -3.70 0.82
C THR A 234 -21.74 -3.27 0.17
N VAL A 235 -21.73 -2.21 -0.62
CA VAL A 235 -22.94 -1.73 -1.32
C VAL A 235 -23.18 -2.43 -2.66
N GLY A 236 -22.36 -3.43 -3.03
CA GLY A 236 -22.56 -4.28 -4.20
C GLY A 236 -22.35 -3.61 -5.55
N ILE A 237 -21.53 -2.55 -5.62
CA ILE A 237 -21.23 -1.81 -6.87
C ILE A 237 -19.80 -2.04 -7.39
N TYR A 238 -19.00 -2.80 -6.65
CA TYR A 238 -17.66 -3.17 -7.11
C TYR A 238 -17.73 -4.16 -8.28
N PHE A 239 -16.86 -3.95 -9.27
CA PHE A 239 -16.58 -4.88 -10.35
C PHE A 239 -15.12 -4.71 -10.80
N ASN A 240 -14.54 -5.72 -11.44
CA ASN A 240 -13.17 -5.62 -11.97
C ASN A 240 -13.12 -4.56 -13.09
N GLY A 241 -12.29 -3.53 -12.93
CA GLY A 241 -12.24 -2.32 -13.76
C GLY A 241 -12.90 -1.11 -13.12
N HIS A 242 -13.46 -1.26 -11.92
CA HIS A 242 -14.04 -0.15 -11.17
C HIS A 242 -12.96 0.91 -10.85
N PHE A 243 -13.37 2.16 -10.58
CA PHE A 243 -12.45 3.27 -10.29
C PHE A 243 -11.48 2.96 -9.14
N VAL A 244 -11.89 2.12 -8.20
CA VAL A 244 -11.05 1.70 -7.09
C VAL A 244 -9.82 0.88 -7.52
N ASP A 245 -9.90 0.13 -8.61
CA ASP A 245 -8.75 -0.62 -9.14
C ASP A 245 -7.69 0.33 -9.72
N PHE A 246 -8.15 1.44 -10.32
CA PHE A 246 -7.25 2.53 -10.70
C PHE A 246 -6.62 3.19 -9.48
N MET A 247 -7.40 3.41 -8.40
CA MET A 247 -6.84 3.90 -7.13
C MET A 247 -5.78 2.94 -6.58
N PHE A 248 -6.01 1.62 -6.58
CA PHE A 248 -4.99 0.64 -6.17
C PHE A 248 -3.75 0.70 -7.07
N THR A 249 -3.94 0.86 -8.38
CA THR A 249 -2.83 0.96 -9.34
C THR A 249 -1.98 2.19 -9.04
N THR A 250 -2.63 3.33 -8.77
CA THR A 250 -1.98 4.56 -8.34
C THR A 250 -1.28 4.39 -6.99
N THR A 251 -1.88 3.71 -6.02
CA THR A 251 -1.25 3.40 -4.73
C THR A 251 0.04 2.60 -4.92
N MET A 252 -0.04 1.48 -5.64
CA MET A 252 1.12 0.62 -5.88
C MET A 252 2.21 1.36 -6.64
N PHE A 253 1.83 2.23 -7.59
CA PHE A 253 2.75 3.12 -8.29
C PHE A 253 3.48 4.07 -7.34
N ILE A 254 2.75 4.80 -6.49
CA ILE A 254 3.33 5.76 -5.54
C ILE A 254 4.29 5.06 -4.58
N LEU A 255 3.88 3.93 -4.00
CA LEU A 255 4.71 3.14 -3.09
C LEU A 255 5.96 2.61 -3.80
N ALA A 256 5.81 2.03 -5.00
CA ALA A 256 6.91 1.53 -5.80
C ALA A 256 7.93 2.62 -6.13
N VAL A 257 7.48 3.81 -6.56
CA VAL A 257 8.36 4.95 -6.83
C VAL A 257 9.03 5.47 -5.57
N ALA A 258 8.31 5.57 -4.45
CA ALA A 258 8.88 6.01 -3.18
C ALA A 258 10.02 5.08 -2.74
N ILE A 259 9.77 3.76 -2.73
CA ILE A 259 10.78 2.74 -2.37
C ILE A 259 12.00 2.84 -3.30
N ASN A 260 11.78 2.95 -4.61
CA ASN A 260 12.86 3.01 -5.60
C ASN A 260 13.60 4.35 -5.68
N SER A 261 13.07 5.38 -5.02
CA SER A 261 13.70 6.69 -4.86
C SER A 261 14.63 6.75 -3.63
N PHE A 262 14.60 5.74 -2.75
CA PHE A 262 15.62 5.56 -1.71
C PHE A 262 16.93 5.00 -2.29
N ASP A 263 17.51 5.67 -3.28
CA ASP A 263 18.79 5.25 -3.89
C ASP A 263 19.94 6.12 -3.34
N PRO A 264 21.01 5.52 -2.79
CA PRO A 264 22.20 6.29 -2.37
C PRO A 264 22.97 6.89 -3.56
N ASP A 265 22.85 6.33 -4.76
CA ASP A 265 23.60 6.79 -5.94
C ASP A 265 22.99 8.03 -6.59
N LEU A 266 21.70 8.31 -6.35
CA LEU A 266 21.04 9.56 -6.76
C LEU A 266 21.65 10.79 -6.07
N ARG A 267 22.52 10.61 -5.07
CA ARG A 267 23.28 11.68 -4.41
C ARG A 267 24.51 12.14 -5.19
N LYS A 268 25.04 11.32 -6.10
CA LYS A 268 26.33 11.57 -6.78
C LYS A 268 26.19 12.31 -8.13
N LYS A 269 24.98 12.78 -8.45
CA LYS A 269 24.66 13.57 -9.65
C LYS A 269 23.98 14.85 -9.23
#